data_AF-A0A834I7I0-F1
#
_entry.id   AF-A0A834I7I0-F1
#
_cell.length_a   1.000
_cell.length_b   1.000
_cell.length_c   1.000
_cell.angle_alpha   90.00
_cell.angle_beta   90.00
_cell.angle_gamma   90.00
#
_symmetry.space_group_name_H-M   'P 1'
#
loop_
_entity.id
_entity.type
_entity.pdbx_description
1 polymer ?
#
loop_
_entity_poly.entity_id
_entity_poly.type
_entity_poly.pdbx_seq_one_letter_code
_entity_poly.pdbx_strand_id
1 'polypeptide(L)'
;MVQIEGTYEPVSEENYTEYLKAFNVPDELISKILKSKTPVVISDVTDTSITIAIKDKGTTFTFGEEKAYSLPTEHKVKSTLKRDGNIITFHTSLQDNEAVFEDKVYEFTDDGLVSTGTNYKGVKGVFKYKRL
;
A
#
# COMPACT_ATOMS: atom_id res chain seq x y z
N MET A 1 -8.79 -20.86 -4.46
CA MET A 1 -7.68 -19.88 -4.56
C MET A 1 -8.33 -18.50 -4.50
N VAL A 2 -7.86 -17.62 -3.60
CA VAL A 2 -8.40 -16.26 -3.51
C VAL A 2 -8.04 -15.50 -4.77
N GLN A 3 -9.02 -14.82 -5.36
CA GLN A 3 -8.81 -14.03 -6.56
C GLN A 3 -8.22 -12.66 -6.19
N ILE A 4 -6.96 -12.44 -6.57
CA ILE A 4 -6.20 -11.21 -6.25
C ILE A 4 -6.57 -10.07 -7.21
N GLU A 5 -6.81 -10.38 -8.50
CA GLU A 5 -7.17 -9.37 -9.49
C GLU A 5 -8.60 -8.85 -9.28
N GLY A 6 -8.79 -7.55 -9.37
CA GLY A 6 -10.09 -6.91 -9.19
C GLY A 6 -9.98 -5.47 -8.73
N THR A 7 -11.15 -4.86 -8.53
CA THR A 7 -11.26 -3.50 -8.03
C THR A 7 -11.66 -3.53 -6.56
N TYR A 8 -10.93 -2.78 -5.73
CA TYR A 8 -11.07 -2.76 -4.28
C TYR A 8 -11.44 -1.36 -3.82
N GLU A 9 -12.63 -1.20 -3.25
CA GLU A 9 -13.10 0.07 -2.71
C GLU A 9 -12.83 0.19 -1.21
N PRO A 10 -12.30 1.33 -0.73
CA PRO A 10 -12.10 1.56 0.69
C PRO A 10 -13.42 1.57 1.46
N VAL A 11 -13.49 0.82 2.57
CA VAL A 11 -14.69 0.67 3.41
C VAL A 11 -14.49 1.24 4.80
N SER A 12 -13.33 0.96 5.41
CA SER A 12 -13.02 1.42 6.76
C SER A 12 -11.52 1.49 6.99
N GLU A 13 -11.13 2.35 7.92
CA GLU A 13 -9.78 2.54 8.39
C GLU A 13 -9.74 2.41 9.92
N GLU A 14 -8.66 1.81 10.43
CA GLU A 14 -8.41 1.68 11.87
C GLU A 14 -6.99 2.17 12.16
N ASN A 15 -6.87 3.15 13.08
CA ASN A 15 -5.59 3.73 13.49
C ASN A 15 -4.72 4.32 12.34
N TYR A 16 -5.30 4.55 11.16
CA TYR A 16 -4.58 5.00 9.97
C TYR A 16 -4.14 6.46 10.05
N THR A 17 -4.88 7.30 10.77
CA THR A 17 -4.51 8.71 11.04
C THR A 17 -3.21 8.79 11.82
N GLU A 18 -3.10 8.07 12.95
CA GLU A 18 -1.92 8.08 13.80
C GLU A 18 -0.70 7.48 13.09
N TYR A 19 -0.95 6.45 12.27
CA TYR A 19 0.04 5.89 11.38
C TYR A 19 0.66 6.93 10.42
N LEU A 20 -0.17 7.70 9.70
CA LEU A 20 0.29 8.75 8.79
C LEU A 20 0.96 9.91 9.53
N LYS A 21 0.42 10.32 10.69
CA LYS A 21 1.03 11.36 11.52
C LYS A 21 2.43 10.98 11.99
N ALA A 22 2.67 9.72 12.28
CA ALA A 22 3.99 9.26 12.71
C ALA A 22 5.05 9.32 11.59
N PHE A 23 4.64 9.42 10.32
CA PHE A 23 5.48 9.80 9.17
C PHE A 23 5.60 11.31 8.96
N ASN A 24 5.04 12.14 9.85
CA ASN A 24 4.94 13.59 9.72
C ASN A 24 4.16 14.05 8.47
N VAL A 25 3.18 13.25 8.04
CA VAL A 25 2.28 13.67 6.95
C VAL A 25 1.37 14.81 7.47
N PRO A 26 1.27 15.95 6.77
CA PRO A 26 0.38 17.04 7.14
C PRO A 26 -1.09 16.63 7.28
N ASP A 27 -1.80 17.13 8.31
CA ASP A 27 -3.21 16.80 8.56
C ASP A 27 -4.13 17.09 7.37
N GLU A 28 -3.85 18.12 6.57
CA GLU A 28 -4.60 18.42 5.35
C GLU A 28 -4.51 17.28 4.31
N LEU A 29 -3.32 16.68 4.17
CA LEU A 29 -3.12 15.53 3.29
C LEU A 29 -3.76 14.27 3.86
N ILE A 30 -3.67 14.05 5.18
CA ILE A 30 -4.34 12.93 5.85
C ILE A 30 -5.85 13.00 5.62
N SER A 31 -6.46 14.17 5.87
CA SER A 31 -7.89 14.39 5.65
C SER A 31 -8.29 14.14 4.19
N LYS A 32 -7.45 14.56 3.24
CA LYS A 32 -7.68 14.31 1.81
C LYS A 32 -7.59 12.82 1.48
N ILE A 33 -6.63 12.08 2.04
CA ILE A 33 -6.48 10.63 1.82
C ILE A 33 -7.69 9.89 2.37
N LEU A 34 -8.10 10.17 3.61
CA LEU A 34 -9.25 9.52 4.25
C LEU A 34 -10.58 9.81 3.54
N LYS A 35 -10.74 11.04 3.01
CA LYS A 35 -11.91 11.39 2.18
C LYS A 35 -11.84 10.80 0.77
N SER A 36 -10.66 10.49 0.28
CA SER A 36 -10.46 9.94 -1.07
C SER A 36 -10.87 8.48 -1.07
N LYS A 37 -12.14 8.20 -1.36
CA LYS A 37 -12.66 6.83 -1.58
C LYS A 37 -12.22 6.25 -2.93
N THR A 38 -10.96 6.45 -3.29
CA THR A 38 -10.47 6.01 -4.59
C THR A 38 -10.29 4.49 -4.57
N PRO A 39 -10.89 3.76 -5.53
CA PRO A 39 -10.68 2.34 -5.64
C PRO A 39 -9.23 2.03 -6.04
N VAL A 40 -8.72 0.92 -5.53
CA VAL A 40 -7.46 0.31 -5.94
C VAL A 40 -7.79 -0.78 -6.95
N VAL A 41 -7.25 -0.70 -8.16
CA VAL A 41 -7.41 -1.73 -9.18
C VAL A 41 -6.16 -2.57 -9.23
N ILE A 42 -6.30 -3.89 -9.13
CA ILE A 42 -5.22 -4.84 -9.25
C ILE A 42 -5.45 -5.68 -10.50
N SER A 43 -4.44 -5.69 -11.38
CA SER A 43 -4.45 -6.42 -12.64
C SER A 43 -3.07 -7.03 -12.91
N ASP A 44 -3.00 -7.90 -13.91
CA ASP A 44 -1.76 -8.48 -14.43
C ASP A 44 -0.95 -9.16 -13.31
N VAL A 45 -1.65 -9.93 -12.46
CA VAL A 45 -1.01 -10.66 -11.36
C VAL A 45 -0.39 -11.94 -11.93
N THR A 46 0.92 -11.97 -12.01
CA THR A 46 1.70 -13.14 -12.45
C THR A 46 2.47 -13.75 -11.28
N ASP A 47 3.24 -14.81 -11.54
CA ASP A 47 4.17 -15.35 -10.54
C ASP A 47 5.30 -14.38 -10.19
N THR A 48 5.62 -13.44 -11.09
CA THR A 48 6.77 -12.54 -10.94
C THR A 48 6.38 -11.07 -10.77
N SER A 49 5.15 -10.67 -11.07
CA SER A 49 4.74 -9.26 -11.05
C SER A 49 3.28 -9.03 -10.65
N ILE A 50 2.99 -7.78 -10.29
CA ILE A 50 1.64 -7.27 -10.02
C ILE A 50 1.51 -5.84 -10.53
N THR A 51 0.39 -5.51 -11.15
CA THR A 51 0.05 -4.13 -11.51
C THR A 51 -1.01 -3.57 -10.56
N ILE A 52 -0.69 -2.42 -9.95
CA ILE A 52 -1.57 -1.71 -9.02
C ILE A 52 -1.88 -0.34 -9.59
N ALA A 53 -3.16 -0.04 -9.79
CA ALA A 53 -3.64 1.22 -10.34
C ALA A 53 -4.48 1.99 -9.31
N ILE A 54 -4.19 3.29 -9.19
CA ILE A 54 -4.93 4.24 -8.34
C ILE A 54 -5.17 5.51 -9.17
N LYS A 55 -6.43 5.96 -9.32
CA LYS A 55 -6.81 7.11 -10.18
C LYS A 55 -6.20 7.01 -11.60
N ASP A 56 -6.37 5.87 -12.24
CA ASP A 56 -5.89 5.58 -13.61
C ASP A 56 -4.37 5.57 -13.78
N LYS A 57 -3.60 5.71 -12.69
CA LYS A 57 -2.14 5.55 -12.69
C LYS A 57 -1.77 4.14 -12.27
N GLY A 58 -1.57 3.26 -13.25
CA GLY A 58 -1.04 1.91 -13.05
C GLY A 58 0.47 1.92 -12.80
N THR A 59 0.90 1.19 -11.78
CA THR A 59 2.31 0.90 -11.53
C THR A 59 2.49 -0.61 -11.43
N THR A 60 3.30 -1.17 -12.33
CA THR A 60 3.72 -2.57 -12.26
C THR A 60 4.93 -2.70 -11.35
N PHE A 61 4.90 -3.68 -10.46
CA PHE A 61 5.98 -4.04 -9.56
C PHE A 61 6.37 -5.50 -9.81
N THR A 62 7.67 -5.78 -9.90
CA THR A 62 8.19 -7.15 -9.92
C THR A 62 8.48 -7.60 -8.50
N PHE A 63 8.09 -8.82 -8.15
CA PHE A 63 8.40 -9.41 -6.84
C PHE A 63 9.90 -9.67 -6.72
N GLY A 64 10.49 -9.31 -5.59
CA GLY A 64 11.91 -9.46 -5.29
C GLY A 64 12.82 -8.38 -5.91
N GLU A 65 12.30 -7.50 -6.76
CA GLU A 65 13.06 -6.38 -7.30
C GLU A 65 12.80 -5.08 -6.52
N GLU A 66 13.86 -4.32 -6.28
CA GLU A 66 13.76 -2.98 -5.70
C GLU A 66 13.30 -2.00 -6.78
N LYS A 67 12.28 -1.21 -6.47
CA LYS A 67 11.79 -0.13 -7.34
C LYS A 67 11.85 1.20 -6.61
N ALA A 68 12.57 2.15 -7.19
CA ALA A 68 12.59 3.53 -6.72
C ALA A 68 11.44 4.35 -7.33
N TYR A 69 10.76 5.16 -6.51
CA TYR A 69 9.75 6.12 -6.96
C TYR A 69 9.65 7.32 -6.01
N SER A 70 9.06 8.40 -6.49
CA SER A 70 8.82 9.60 -5.69
C SER A 70 7.41 9.59 -5.10
N LEU A 71 7.32 9.86 -3.80
CA LEU A 71 6.07 10.11 -3.10
C LEU A 71 5.53 11.51 -3.44
N PRO A 72 4.21 11.75 -3.27
CA PRO A 72 3.62 13.07 -3.42
C PRO A 72 4.16 14.11 -2.42
N THR A 73 4.87 13.66 -1.39
CA THR A 73 5.59 14.49 -0.41
C THR A 73 7.01 14.86 -0.86
N GLU A 74 7.34 14.70 -2.15
CA GLU A 74 8.67 14.92 -2.77
C GLU A 74 9.81 13.99 -2.29
N HIS A 75 9.58 13.20 -1.24
CA HIS A 75 10.49 12.16 -0.79
C HIS A 75 10.67 11.04 -1.82
N LYS A 76 11.92 10.62 -2.05
CA LYS A 76 12.25 9.44 -2.85
C LYS A 76 12.28 8.20 -1.96
N VAL A 77 11.62 7.15 -2.39
CA VAL A 77 11.57 5.87 -1.69
C VAL A 77 12.00 4.74 -2.60
N LYS A 78 12.47 3.67 -1.97
CA LYS A 78 12.74 2.37 -2.59
C LYS A 78 11.77 1.38 -1.99
N SER A 79 11.07 0.62 -2.82
CA SER A 79 10.14 -0.42 -2.36
C SER A 79 10.50 -1.76 -2.96
N THR A 80 10.46 -2.80 -2.13
CA THR A 80 10.62 -4.20 -2.54
C THR A 80 9.36 -4.95 -2.18
N LEU A 81 8.82 -5.71 -3.14
CA LEU A 81 7.62 -6.51 -2.93
C LEU A 81 7.96 -7.98 -2.77
N LYS A 82 7.26 -8.66 -1.87
CA LYS A 82 7.30 -10.11 -1.72
C LYS A 82 5.89 -10.67 -1.72
N ARG A 83 5.69 -11.79 -2.43
CA ARG A 83 4.43 -12.52 -2.43
C ARG A 83 4.58 -13.84 -1.67
N ASP A 84 3.62 -14.13 -0.82
CA ASP A 84 3.46 -15.39 -0.09
C ASP A 84 1.98 -15.80 -0.19
N GLY A 85 1.66 -16.63 -1.20
CA GLY A 85 0.27 -17.02 -1.48
C GLY A 85 -0.65 -15.84 -1.82
N ASN A 86 -1.62 -15.59 -0.94
CA ASN A 86 -2.59 -14.49 -0.98
C ASN A 86 -2.15 -13.26 -0.17
N ILE A 87 -0.90 -13.22 0.29
CA ILE A 87 -0.33 -12.09 1.03
C ILE A 87 0.76 -11.45 0.17
N ILE A 88 0.71 -10.12 0.05
CA ILE A 88 1.76 -9.32 -0.59
C ILE A 88 2.32 -8.36 0.45
N THR A 89 3.61 -8.46 0.71
CA THR A 89 4.34 -7.56 1.62
C THR A 89 5.16 -6.58 0.81
N PHE A 90 5.06 -5.30 1.16
CA PHE A 90 5.85 -4.20 0.62
C PHE A 90 6.76 -3.72 1.74
N HIS A 91 8.05 -3.70 1.47
CA HIS A 91 9.02 -3.03 2.33
C HIS A 91 9.49 -1.78 1.61
N THR A 92 9.15 -0.60 2.13
CA THR A 92 9.46 0.69 1.52
C THR A 92 10.32 1.52 2.44
N SER A 93 11.49 1.96 2.01
CA SER A 93 12.40 2.80 2.78
C SER A 93 12.67 4.14 2.07
N LEU A 94 12.96 5.19 2.83
CA LEU A 94 13.45 6.45 2.25
C LEU A 94 14.83 6.22 1.65
N GLN A 95 15.04 6.70 0.42
CA GLN A 95 16.31 6.54 -0.29
C GLN A 95 17.45 7.29 0.41
N ASP A 96 17.16 8.43 1.04
CA ASP A 96 18.13 9.24 1.77
C ASP A 96 18.33 8.78 3.23
N ASN A 97 17.43 7.95 3.76
CA ASN A 97 17.52 7.45 5.14
C ASN A 97 16.76 6.12 5.31
N GLU A 98 17.46 5.00 5.19
CA GLU A 98 16.89 3.65 5.30
C GLU A 98 16.28 3.34 6.68
N ALA A 99 16.64 4.10 7.73
CA ALA A 99 16.03 3.94 9.05
C ALA A 99 14.56 4.41 9.09
N VAL A 100 14.12 5.16 8.08
CA VAL A 100 12.72 5.54 7.89
C VAL A 100 12.11 4.63 6.83
N PHE A 101 11.32 3.67 7.29
CA PHE A 101 10.66 2.67 6.45
C PHE A 101 9.19 2.46 6.83
N GLU A 102 8.50 1.79 5.91
CA GLU A 102 7.13 1.30 5.98
C GLU A 102 7.13 -0.18 5.56
N ASP A 103 6.56 -1.04 6.40
CA ASP A 103 6.16 -2.39 6.04
C ASP A 103 4.65 -2.43 5.84
N LYS A 104 4.22 -2.68 4.60
CA LYS A 104 2.81 -2.76 4.23
C LYS A 104 2.45 -4.18 3.83
N VAL A 105 1.41 -4.75 4.43
CA VAL A 105 0.93 -6.09 4.15
C VAL A 105 -0.45 -6.01 3.54
N TYR A 106 -0.60 -6.53 2.33
CA TYR A 106 -1.86 -6.70 1.62
C TYR A 106 -2.29 -8.15 1.71
N GLU A 107 -3.35 -8.39 2.47
CA GLU A 107 -3.96 -9.71 2.61
C GLU A 107 -5.24 -9.75 1.77
N PHE A 108 -5.23 -10.60 0.74
CA PHE A 108 -6.38 -10.85 -0.11
C PHE A 108 -7.26 -11.94 0.49
N THR A 109 -8.54 -11.64 0.61
CA THR A 109 -9.59 -12.53 1.14
C THR A 109 -10.73 -12.64 0.13
N ASP A 110 -11.63 -13.61 0.30
CA ASP A 110 -12.80 -13.73 -0.58
C ASP A 110 -13.73 -12.49 -0.52
N ASP A 111 -13.75 -11.78 0.61
CA ASP A 111 -14.55 -10.57 0.83
C ASP A 111 -13.88 -9.27 0.31
N GLY A 112 -12.57 -9.28 0.09
CA GLY A 112 -11.83 -8.08 -0.33
C GLY A 112 -10.35 -8.07 0.05
N LEU A 113 -9.84 -6.89 0.37
CA LEU A 113 -8.42 -6.64 0.65
C LEU A 113 -8.28 -5.96 2.01
N VAL A 114 -7.40 -6.49 2.86
CA VAL A 114 -6.98 -5.83 4.11
C VAL A 114 -5.54 -5.37 3.94
N SER A 115 -5.34 -4.06 4.04
CA SER A 115 -4.03 -3.41 4.03
C SER A 115 -3.62 -3.05 5.44
N THR A 116 -2.52 -3.62 5.93
CA THR A 116 -1.92 -3.26 7.21
C THR A 116 -0.56 -2.59 6.97
N GLY A 117 -0.44 -1.31 7.27
CA GLY A 117 0.83 -0.59 7.27
C GLY A 117 1.44 -0.53 8.66
N THR A 118 2.74 -0.75 8.78
CA THR A 118 3.54 -0.57 10.00
C THR A 118 4.70 0.34 9.68
N ASN A 119 4.89 1.40 10.46
CA ASN A 119 5.99 2.32 10.22
C ASN A 119 7.24 1.97 11.04
N TYR A 120 8.34 2.68 10.77
CA TYR A 120 9.61 2.59 11.51
C TYR A 120 9.50 2.83 13.03
N LYS A 121 8.40 3.39 13.53
CA LYS A 121 8.12 3.56 14.98
C LYS A 121 7.24 2.44 15.56
N GLY A 122 6.88 1.43 14.76
CA GLY A 122 5.98 0.34 15.16
C GLY A 122 4.50 0.73 15.22
N VAL A 123 4.12 1.93 14.77
CA VAL A 123 2.72 2.35 14.69
C VAL A 123 2.08 1.62 13.52
N LYS A 124 0.93 1.00 13.79
CA LYS A 124 0.16 0.23 12.80
C LYS A 124 -1.08 0.99 12.37
N GLY A 125 -1.35 1.02 11.08
CA GLY A 125 -2.59 1.49 10.49
C GLY A 125 -3.21 0.41 9.60
N VAL A 126 -4.50 0.17 9.74
CA VAL A 126 -5.23 -0.81 8.94
C VAL A 126 -6.23 -0.10 8.04
N PHE A 127 -6.34 -0.57 6.81
CA PHE A 127 -7.29 -0.09 5.81
C PHE A 127 -7.97 -1.30 5.18
N LYS A 128 -9.30 -1.38 5.28
CA LYS A 128 -10.10 -2.47 4.73
C LYS A 128 -10.79 -2.00 3.46
N TYR A 129 -10.71 -2.85 2.45
CA TYR A 129 -11.33 -2.65 1.15
C TYR A 129 -12.28 -3.81 0.85
N LYS A 130 -13.44 -3.51 0.28
CA LYS A 130 -14.34 -4.51 -0.29
C LYS A 130 -14.03 -4.68 -1.76
N ARG A 131 -14.21 -5.89 -2.27
CA ARG A 131 -14.15 -6.13 -3.71
C ARG A 131 -15.42 -5.62 -4.40
N LEU A 132 -15.28 -5.06 -5.59
CA LEU A 132 -16.38 -4.72 -6.50
C LEU A 132 -16.70 -5.84 -7.48
#